data_AF-A0A0H1RMU2-F1
#
_entry.id   AF-A0A0H1RMU2-F1
#
_cell.length_a   1.000
_cell.length_b   1.000
_cell.length_c   1.000
_cell.angle_alpha   90.00
_cell.angle_beta   90.00
_cell.angle_gamma   90.00
#
_symmetry.space_group_name_H-M   'P 1'
#
loop_
_entity.id
_entity.type
_entity.pdbx_description
1 polymer ?
#
loop_
_entity_poly.entity_id
_entity_poly.type
_entity_poly.pdbx_seq_one_letter_code
_entity_poly.pdbx_strand_id
1 'polypeptide(L)'
;MTDVPDLQRRHFLLGRFAETSQPAEPPVAVITQSCFAHRGVACMSCRDVCPTGAVRFALALGGARPRINTDRCTGCGVCAQACPAEAIRLAPLEAAS
;
A
#
# COMPACT_ATOMS: atom_id res chain seq x y z
N MET A 1 10.37 -24.20 46.30
CA MET A 1 11.04 -23.76 45.05
C MET A 1 10.11 -24.10 43.90
N THR A 2 8.93 -23.50 43.94
CA THR A 2 8.49 -22.30 43.19
C THR A 2 7.79 -22.74 41.91
N ASP A 3 6.66 -23.38 42.19
CA ASP A 3 5.49 -23.46 41.33
C ASP A 3 5.25 -22.08 40.71
N VAL A 4 5.12 -22.03 39.39
CA VAL A 4 4.79 -20.81 38.63
C VAL A 4 3.32 -20.91 38.21
N PRO A 5 2.34 -20.76 39.12
CA PRO A 5 0.96 -20.65 38.73
C PRO A 5 0.64 -19.18 38.43
N ASP A 6 -0.08 -18.97 37.34
CA ASP A 6 -1.02 -17.87 37.22
C ASP A 6 -0.47 -16.47 36.82
N LEU A 7 0.41 -16.43 35.83
CA LEU A 7 0.68 -15.18 35.08
C LEU A 7 -0.45 -14.84 34.09
N GLN A 8 -1.37 -15.77 33.80
CA GLN A 8 -2.47 -15.56 32.86
C GLN A 8 -3.68 -14.83 33.47
N ARG A 9 -4.08 -15.05 34.74
CA ARG A 9 -5.16 -14.23 35.35
C ARG A 9 -4.72 -12.82 35.70
N ARG A 10 -3.43 -12.62 35.99
CA ARG A 10 -2.86 -11.29 36.28
C ARG A 10 -2.94 -10.36 35.06
N HIS A 11 -2.87 -10.90 33.84
CA HIS A 11 -2.98 -10.12 32.60
C HIS A 11 -4.37 -9.49 32.40
N PHE A 12 -5.43 -10.17 32.85
CA PHE A 12 -6.80 -9.68 32.75
C PHE A 12 -7.08 -8.50 33.70
N LEU A 13 -6.43 -8.48 34.88
CA LEU A 13 -6.55 -7.39 35.86
C LEU A 13 -5.64 -6.20 35.55
N LEU A 14 -4.52 -6.41 34.86
CA LEU A 14 -3.58 -5.35 34.46
C LEU A 14 -3.95 -4.68 33.12
N GLY A 15 -5.09 -5.03 32.50
CA GLY A 15 -5.59 -4.37 31.29
C GLY A 15 -4.64 -4.42 30.10
N ARG A 16 -3.69 -5.36 30.08
CA ARG A 16 -2.70 -5.44 29.02
C ARG A 16 -3.24 -6.31 27.90
N PHE A 17 -4.08 -5.70 27.07
CA PHE A 17 -4.37 -6.26 25.76
C PHE A 17 -3.03 -6.52 25.07
N ALA A 18 -2.81 -7.74 24.59
CA ALA A 18 -1.61 -8.11 23.85
C ALA A 18 -1.58 -7.25 22.58
N GLU A 19 -0.82 -6.19 22.70
CA GLU A 19 -0.72 -5.10 21.77
C GLU A 19 0.09 -5.56 20.55
N THR A 20 -0.56 -6.20 19.59
CA THR A 20 -0.03 -6.29 18.23
C THR A 20 -0.19 -4.92 17.56
N SER A 21 0.43 -3.88 18.13
CA SER A 21 0.54 -2.54 17.55
C SER A 21 1.92 -2.36 16.91
N GLN A 22 2.46 -3.41 16.29
CA GLN A 22 3.55 -3.18 15.35
C GLN A 22 3.03 -2.17 14.33
N PRO A 23 3.69 -1.02 14.13
CA PRO A 23 3.31 -0.10 13.06
C PRO A 23 3.56 -0.86 11.77
N ALA A 24 2.53 -1.55 11.27
CA ALA A 24 2.53 -2.03 9.91
C ALA A 24 2.58 -0.76 9.07
N GLU A 25 3.74 -0.48 8.48
CA GLU A 25 3.86 0.64 7.55
C GLU A 25 2.71 0.55 6.55
N PRO A 26 2.02 1.67 6.28
CA PRO A 26 0.86 1.64 5.40
C PRO A 26 1.28 1.05 4.06
N PRO A 27 0.51 0.11 3.50
CA PRO A 27 0.87 -0.48 2.23
C PRO A 27 0.91 0.61 1.16
N VAL A 28 1.77 0.45 0.17
CA VAL A 28 1.86 1.35 -0.97
C VAL A 28 1.27 0.72 -2.21
N ALA A 29 0.78 1.56 -3.11
CA ALA A 29 0.34 1.12 -4.42
C ALA A 29 1.55 0.66 -5.25
N VAL A 30 1.40 -0.47 -5.93
CA VAL A 30 2.38 -1.04 -6.86
C VAL A 30 1.71 -1.22 -8.22
N ILE A 31 2.36 -0.71 -9.26
CA ILE A 31 1.88 -0.78 -10.65
C ILE A 31 2.54 -1.98 -11.33
N THR A 32 1.73 -2.85 -11.94
CA THR A 32 2.19 -4.07 -12.60
C THR A 32 2.37 -3.87 -14.10
N GLN A 33 2.96 -4.87 -14.76
CA GLN A 33 3.21 -4.86 -16.21
C GLN A 33 1.93 -4.83 -17.07
N SER A 34 0.75 -5.11 -16.50
CA SER A 34 -0.52 -5.04 -17.24
C SER A 34 -0.99 -3.60 -17.47
N CYS A 35 -0.36 -2.59 -16.85
CA CYS A 35 -0.73 -1.19 -17.05
C CYS A 35 -0.65 -0.79 -18.53
N PHE A 36 -1.73 -0.20 -19.05
CA PHE A 36 -1.85 0.24 -20.45
C PHE A 36 -0.73 1.19 -20.90
N ALA A 37 -0.15 1.96 -19.98
CA ALA A 37 0.99 2.83 -20.26
C ALA A 37 2.26 2.06 -20.61
N HIS A 38 2.37 0.78 -20.26
CA HIS A 38 3.44 -0.08 -20.78
C HIS A 38 3.33 -0.32 -22.29
N ARG A 39 2.13 -0.17 -22.85
CA ARG A 39 1.78 -0.33 -24.27
C ARG A 39 1.47 1.00 -24.96
N GLY A 40 1.91 2.13 -24.39
CA GLY A 40 1.77 3.46 -24.99
C GLY A 40 0.39 4.12 -24.84
N VAL A 41 -0.54 3.51 -24.10
CA VAL A 41 -1.89 4.05 -23.89
C VAL A 41 -1.97 4.84 -22.58
N ALA A 42 -2.30 6.13 -22.69
CA ALA A 42 -2.38 7.07 -21.57
C ALA A 42 -3.79 7.10 -20.93
N CYS A 43 -4.16 6.05 -20.20
CA CYS A 43 -5.48 5.95 -19.56
C CYS A 43 -5.69 6.93 -18.39
N MET A 44 -4.66 7.14 -17.56
CA MET A 44 -4.60 8.10 -16.44
C MET A 44 -5.70 8.02 -15.36
N SER A 45 -6.68 7.11 -15.43
CA SER A 45 -7.77 7.02 -14.45
C SER A 45 -7.31 6.92 -12.99
N CYS A 46 -6.25 6.14 -12.72
CA CYS A 46 -5.68 6.01 -11.39
C CYS A 46 -4.99 7.28 -10.86
N ARG A 47 -4.49 8.15 -11.75
CA ARG A 47 -3.93 9.45 -11.40
C ARG A 47 -5.03 10.41 -10.99
N ASP A 48 -6.11 10.45 -11.76
CA ASP A 48 -7.17 11.44 -11.60
C ASP A 48 -7.96 11.23 -10.31
N VAL A 49 -8.09 9.98 -9.84
CA VAL A 49 -8.74 9.66 -8.56
C VAL A 49 -7.81 9.74 -7.35
N CYS A 50 -6.50 9.94 -7.52
CA CYS A 50 -5.55 9.88 -6.41
C CYS A 50 -5.58 11.18 -5.59
N PRO A 51 -6.14 11.18 -4.36
CA PRO A 51 -6.36 12.42 -3.60
C PRO A 51 -5.05 13.07 -3.16
N THR A 52 -4.01 12.28 -2.96
CA THR A 52 -2.70 12.76 -2.53
C THR A 52 -1.76 13.04 -3.69
N GLY A 53 -2.17 12.80 -4.95
CA GLY A 53 -1.30 12.96 -6.12
C GLY A 53 -0.09 12.01 -6.14
N ALA A 54 -0.14 10.90 -5.40
CA ALA A 54 0.92 9.90 -5.34
C ALA A 54 1.13 9.16 -6.69
N VAL A 55 0.06 8.96 -7.46
CA VAL A 55 0.12 8.33 -8.79
C VAL A 55 0.47 9.40 -9.83
N ARG A 56 1.56 9.20 -10.57
CA ARG A 56 2.03 10.14 -11.60
C ARG A 56 2.41 9.43 -12.89
N PHE A 57 2.40 10.18 -13.98
CA PHE A 57 2.86 9.73 -15.29
C PHE A 57 4.00 10.65 -15.74
N ALA A 58 5.20 10.11 -15.89
CA ALA A 58 6.37 10.83 -16.37
C ALA A 58 6.54 10.60 -17.87
N LEU A 59 6.89 11.65 -18.62
CA LEU A 59 7.23 11.51 -20.04
C LEU A 59 8.53 10.71 -20.18
N ALA A 60 8.54 9.73 -21.08
CA ALA A 60 9.71 8.95 -21.44
C ALA A 60 9.67 8.61 -22.93
N LEU A 61 10.78 8.11 -23.47
CA LEU A 61 10.81 7.56 -24.82
C LEU A 61 9.81 6.40 -24.93
N GLY A 62 8.96 6.44 -25.96
CA GLY A 62 7.90 5.45 -26.16
C GLY A 62 6.62 5.69 -25.36
N GLY A 63 6.46 6.87 -24.73
CA GLY A 63 5.21 7.29 -24.10
C GLY A 63 5.31 7.51 -22.59
N ALA A 64 4.17 7.88 -21.98
CA ALA A 64 4.10 8.14 -20.56
C ALA A 64 4.35 6.88 -19.73
N ARG A 65 5.15 6.98 -18.67
CA ARG A 65 5.45 5.88 -17.74
C ARG A 65 4.81 6.12 -16.39
N PRO A 66 4.09 5.14 -15.84
CA PRO A 66 3.44 5.28 -14.56
C PRO A 66 4.47 5.20 -13.43
N ARG A 67 4.26 5.98 -12.37
CA ARG A 67 5.12 6.10 -11.18
C ARG A 67 4.26 6.31 -9.95
N ILE A 68 4.70 5.73 -8.83
CA ILE A 68 4.14 5.97 -7.51
C ILE A 68 5.17 6.74 -6.70
N ASN A 69 4.77 7.86 -6.12
CA ASN A 69 5.50 8.50 -5.04
C ASN A 69 5.05 7.84 -3.73
N THR A 70 5.94 7.03 -3.15
CA THR A 70 5.69 6.26 -1.92
C THR A 70 5.46 7.18 -0.71
N ASP A 71 6.19 8.29 -0.62
CA ASP A 71 6.09 9.25 0.49
C ASP A 71 4.72 9.95 0.56
N ARG A 72 4.01 10.02 -0.58
CA ARG A 72 2.66 10.59 -0.69
C ARG A 72 1.57 9.54 -0.71
N CYS A 73 1.92 8.25 -0.83
CA CYS A 73 0.95 7.18 -0.91
C CYS A 73 0.44 6.84 0.48
N THR A 74 -0.88 6.94 0.70
CA THR A 74 -1.50 6.61 1.99
C THR A 74 -2.00 5.17 2.07
N GLY A 75 -1.83 4.38 1.00
CA GLY A 75 -2.38 3.03 0.93
C GLY A 75 -3.91 2.92 0.82
N CYS A 76 -4.62 4.02 0.54
CA CYS A 76 -6.09 4.03 0.53
C CYS A 76 -6.76 3.15 -0.54
N GLY A 77 -6.03 2.72 -1.58
CA GLY A 77 -6.53 1.75 -2.56
C GLY A 77 -7.49 2.28 -3.64
N VAL A 78 -7.90 3.55 -3.61
CA VAL A 78 -8.82 4.13 -4.61
C VAL A 78 -8.30 4.03 -6.05
N CYS A 79 -6.97 4.12 -6.24
CA CYS A 79 -6.35 3.96 -7.54
C CYS A 79 -6.46 2.52 -8.09
N ALA A 80 -6.45 1.51 -7.21
CA ALA A 80 -6.64 0.12 -7.59
C ALA A 80 -8.08 -0.13 -8.04
N GLN A 81 -9.06 0.40 -7.31
CA GLN A 81 -10.47 0.31 -7.68
C GLN A 81 -10.78 1.00 -9.02
N ALA A 82 -10.14 2.14 -9.29
CA ALA A 82 -10.35 2.88 -10.54
C ALA A 82 -9.58 2.31 -11.75
N CYS A 83 -8.74 1.28 -11.58
CA CYS A 83 -7.89 0.79 -12.65
C CYS A 83 -8.64 -0.21 -13.57
N PRO A 84 -8.98 0.16 -14.82
CA PRO A 84 -9.72 -0.75 -15.72
C PRO A 84 -8.89 -1.95 -16.20
N ALA A 85 -7.57 -1.92 -16.00
CA ALA A 85 -6.66 -2.99 -16.38
C ALA A 85 -6.27 -3.89 -15.18
N GLU A 86 -6.84 -3.63 -14.00
CA GLU A 86 -6.48 -4.31 -12.74
C GLU A 86 -4.96 -4.33 -12.49
N ALA A 87 -4.28 -3.27 -12.91
CA ALA A 87 -2.82 -3.19 -12.96
C ALA A 87 -2.20 -2.59 -11.69
N ILE A 88 -2.98 -2.42 -10.62
CA ILE A 88 -2.54 -1.79 -9.38
C ILE A 88 -2.95 -2.68 -8.20
N ARG A 89 -2.00 -2.98 -7.33
CA ARG A 89 -2.20 -3.69 -6.06
C ARG A 89 -1.60 -2.91 -4.90
N LEU A 90 -2.05 -3.17 -3.68
CA LEU A 90 -1.42 -2.66 -2.46
C LEU A 90 -0.43 -3.69 -1.92
N ALA A 91 0.75 -3.27 -1.50
CA ALA A 91 1.80 -4.13 -0.96
C ALA A 91 2.60 -3.41 0.12
N PRO A 92 3.29 -4.13 1.03
CA PRO A 92 4.27 -3.50 1.93
C PRO A 92 5.30 -2.68 1.14
N LEU A 93 5.78 -1.58 1.72
CA LEU A 93 6.74 -0.67 1.08
C LEU A 93 8.01 -1.41 0.61
N GLU A 94 8.47 -2.38 1.40
CA GLU A 94 9.62 -3.24 1.11
C GLU A 94 9.47 -3.99 -0.23
N ALA A 95 8.23 -4.40 -0.57
CA ALA A 95 7.89 -5.18 -1.77
C ALA A 95 7.56 -4.31 -2.99
N ALA A 96 7.63 -2.99 -2.86
CA ALA A 96 7.36 -2.02 -3.93
C ALA A 96 8.64 -1.46 -4.60
N SER A 97 9.81 -1.85 -4.08
CA SER A 97 11.15 -1.44 -4.53
C SER A 97 11.57 -2.10 -5.83
#